data_AF-A0A382YBI0-F1
#
_entry.id   AF-A0A382YBI0-F1
#
_cell.length_a   1.000
_cell.length_b   1.000
_cell.length_c   1.000
_cell.angle_alpha   90.00
_cell.angle_beta   90.00
_cell.angle_gamma   90.00
#
_symmetry.space_group_name_H-M   'P 1'
#
loop_
_entity.id
_entity.type
_entity.pdbx_description
1 polymer ?
#
loop_
_entity_poly.entity_id
_entity_poly.type
_entity_poly.pdbx_seq_one_letter_code
_entity_poly.pdbx_strand_id
1 'polypeptide(L)'
;QGLVNTHVPPPTEADIKENIIAGLKTMAAAGVTQVHEAGMGPGRVAAFQSLAQEGRLPIRVYGMLDGNNETLMSRWFESGPQVDEDMMFTVRSIKVFYDGSLGSRTALLAAPYSDEPDKANMTERISPERVISLSTRAADRGFQMSVHAIGDEGNNRTLNIYEEALEPHAGKDHRWRIEHAQVVLPDFYERTSNLGVISSMQPSHAVGDSKWAEARLGADRIRHAYAWRSILEADGRLLMNSDLPGEPWQPLQTLYFAVTRKTL
;
A
#
# COMPACT_ATOMS: atom_id res chain seq x y z
N GLN A 1 -0.55 -6.28 -22.18
CA GLN A 1 -1.91 -5.70 -22.20
C GLN A 1 -2.01 -4.37 -22.96
N GLY A 2 -0.93 -3.59 -23.13
CA GLY A 2 -0.99 -2.26 -23.78
C GLY A 2 -1.55 -2.21 -25.21
N LEU A 3 -1.33 -3.23 -26.04
CA LEU A 3 -1.81 -3.25 -27.44
C LEU A 3 -3.32 -3.50 -27.60
N VAL A 4 -3.94 -4.14 -26.61
CA VAL A 4 -5.39 -4.43 -26.64
C VAL A 4 -6.16 -3.27 -25.99
N ASN A 5 -5.64 -2.73 -24.88
CA ASN A 5 -6.29 -1.69 -24.11
C ASN A 5 -6.48 -0.37 -24.89
N THR A 6 -5.67 -0.10 -25.92
CA THR A 6 -5.84 1.09 -26.79
C THR A 6 -7.10 1.05 -27.65
N HIS A 7 -7.70 -0.13 -27.84
CA HIS A 7 -8.92 -0.32 -28.63
C HIS A 7 -10.17 -0.59 -27.79
N VAL A 8 -10.01 -0.72 -26.47
CA VAL A 8 -11.14 -0.81 -25.55
C VAL A 8 -11.56 0.62 -25.19
N PRO A 9 -12.82 1.03 -25.45
CA PRO A 9 -13.30 2.35 -25.03
C PRO A 9 -13.07 2.55 -23.53
N PRO A 10 -12.73 3.78 -23.09
CA PRO A 10 -12.63 4.05 -21.67
C PRO A 10 -13.99 3.77 -21.01
N PRO A 11 -14.01 3.19 -19.80
CA PRO A 11 -15.25 2.92 -19.09
C PRO A 11 -16.00 4.23 -18.83
N THR A 12 -17.32 4.20 -19.02
CA THR A 12 -18.19 5.32 -18.64
C THR A 12 -18.27 5.42 -17.11
N GLU A 13 -18.78 6.54 -16.59
CA GLU A 13 -19.04 6.66 -15.15
C GLU A 13 -19.99 5.55 -14.64
N ALA A 14 -20.99 5.19 -15.43
CA ALA A 14 -21.90 4.10 -15.12
C ALA A 14 -21.15 2.77 -15.00
N ASP A 15 -20.27 2.46 -15.96
CA ASP A 15 -19.45 1.24 -15.93
C ASP A 15 -18.55 1.21 -14.68
N ILE A 16 -17.94 2.35 -14.30
CA ILE A 16 -17.11 2.44 -13.09
C ILE A 16 -17.96 2.14 -11.85
N LYS A 17 -19.14 2.75 -11.73
CA LYS A 17 -20.03 2.55 -10.59
C LYS A 17 -20.51 1.09 -10.49
N GLU A 18 -20.89 0.49 -11.62
CA GLU A 18 -21.33 -0.90 -11.67
C GLU A 18 -20.21 -1.87 -11.26
N ASN A 19 -19.00 -1.66 -11.77
CA ASN A 19 -17.83 -2.46 -11.40
C ASN A 19 -17.49 -2.34 -9.90
N ILE A 20 -17.54 -1.12 -9.36
CA ILE A 20 -17.35 -0.88 -7.91
C ILE A 20 -18.39 -1.67 -7.12
N ILE A 21 -19.68 -1.52 -7.43
CA ILE A 21 -20.76 -2.22 -6.70
C ILE A 21 -20.57 -3.74 -6.79
N ALA A 22 -20.27 -4.27 -7.96
CA ALA A 22 -20.08 -5.71 -8.16
C ALA A 22 -18.92 -6.25 -7.30
N GLY A 23 -17.77 -5.56 -7.31
CA GLY A 23 -16.62 -5.91 -6.47
C GLY A 23 -16.94 -5.84 -4.99
N LEU A 24 -17.50 -4.72 -4.52
CA LEU A 24 -17.84 -4.53 -3.11
C LEU A 24 -18.89 -5.52 -2.60
N LYS A 25 -19.90 -5.87 -3.42
CA LYS A 25 -20.88 -6.92 -3.07
C LYS A 25 -20.23 -8.30 -2.96
N THR A 26 -19.29 -8.62 -3.85
CA THR A 26 -18.54 -9.87 -3.79
C THR A 26 -17.74 -9.95 -2.50
N MET A 27 -17.08 -8.86 -2.10
CA MET A 27 -16.33 -8.78 -0.85
C MET A 27 -17.25 -8.84 0.38
N ALA A 28 -18.39 -8.16 0.35
CA ALA A 28 -19.40 -8.20 1.40
C ALA A 28 -19.93 -9.62 1.64
N ALA A 29 -20.20 -10.36 0.56
CA ALA A 29 -20.64 -11.76 0.63
C ALA A 29 -19.59 -12.69 1.25
N ALA A 30 -18.31 -12.33 1.20
CA ALA A 30 -17.21 -13.02 1.85
C ALA A 30 -16.91 -12.51 3.28
N GLY A 31 -17.76 -11.63 3.83
CA GLY A 31 -17.64 -11.12 5.20
C GLY A 31 -16.74 -9.89 5.37
N VAL A 32 -16.27 -9.27 4.27
CA VAL A 32 -15.53 -8.00 4.34
C VAL A 32 -16.50 -6.86 4.66
N THR A 33 -16.19 -6.03 5.66
CA THR A 33 -17.02 -4.89 6.06
C THR A 33 -16.46 -3.53 5.64
N GLN A 34 -15.19 -3.48 5.25
CA GLN A 34 -14.51 -2.29 4.77
C GLN A 34 -13.36 -2.66 3.84
N VAL A 35 -13.12 -1.84 2.81
CA VAL A 35 -11.95 -1.95 1.94
C VAL A 35 -11.10 -0.70 1.99
N HIS A 36 -9.83 -0.86 1.68
CA HIS A 36 -8.86 0.21 1.56
C HIS A 36 -8.48 0.34 0.06
N GLU A 37 -9.10 1.28 -0.64
CA GLU A 37 -8.96 1.44 -2.09
C GLU A 37 -7.72 2.29 -2.40
N ALA A 38 -6.68 1.64 -2.93
CA ALA A 38 -5.38 2.26 -3.19
C ALA A 38 -5.32 2.95 -4.56
N GLY A 39 -4.84 4.20 -4.60
CA GLY A 39 -4.48 4.88 -5.85
C GLY A 39 -5.69 5.36 -6.68
N MET A 40 -6.70 5.93 -6.02
CA MET A 40 -7.86 6.48 -6.71
C MET A 40 -7.52 7.76 -7.48
N GLY A 41 -7.73 7.72 -8.80
CA GLY A 41 -7.78 8.91 -9.64
C GLY A 41 -9.13 9.65 -9.55
N PRO A 42 -9.26 10.82 -10.22
CA PRO A 42 -10.44 11.68 -10.13
C PRO A 42 -11.77 10.97 -10.44
N GLY A 43 -11.79 10.11 -11.48
CA GLY A 43 -13.00 9.39 -11.88
C GLY A 43 -13.49 8.38 -10.84
N ARG A 44 -12.58 7.62 -10.21
CA ARG A 44 -12.94 6.68 -9.13
C ARG A 44 -13.41 7.43 -7.89
N VAL A 45 -12.72 8.51 -7.50
CA VAL A 45 -13.13 9.38 -6.39
C VAL A 45 -14.57 9.86 -6.60
N ALA A 46 -14.88 10.43 -7.77
CA ALA A 46 -16.21 10.93 -8.09
C ALA A 46 -17.28 9.81 -8.07
N ALA A 47 -16.94 8.63 -8.60
CA ALA A 47 -17.85 7.48 -8.58
C ALA A 47 -18.16 7.01 -7.15
N PHE A 48 -17.15 6.89 -6.27
CA PHE A 48 -17.39 6.54 -4.86
C PHE A 48 -18.17 7.62 -4.10
N GLN A 49 -17.88 8.91 -4.33
CA GLN A 49 -18.64 10.02 -3.74
C GLN A 49 -20.11 9.94 -4.13
N SER A 50 -20.40 9.74 -5.42
CA SER A 50 -21.77 9.62 -5.91
C SER A 50 -22.47 8.38 -5.33
N LEU A 51 -21.79 7.23 -5.29
CA LEU A 51 -22.35 6.01 -4.71
C LEU A 51 -22.63 6.14 -3.21
N ALA A 52 -21.78 6.86 -2.47
CA ALA A 52 -22.01 7.17 -1.06
C ALA A 52 -23.23 8.08 -0.88
N GLN A 53 -23.33 9.16 -1.67
CA GLN A 53 -24.48 10.08 -1.66
C GLN A 53 -25.79 9.39 -2.05
N GLU A 54 -25.73 8.43 -2.97
CA GLU A 54 -26.86 7.60 -3.39
C GLU A 54 -27.23 6.52 -2.35
N GLY A 55 -26.44 6.32 -1.29
CA GLY A 55 -26.64 5.25 -0.30
C GLY A 55 -26.43 3.84 -0.85
N ARG A 56 -25.59 3.69 -1.89
CA ARG A 56 -25.44 2.45 -2.67
C ARG A 56 -24.17 1.66 -2.36
N LEU A 57 -23.29 2.15 -1.50
CA LEU A 57 -22.12 1.40 -1.05
C LEU A 57 -22.55 0.26 -0.12
N PRO A 58 -22.29 -1.02 -0.46
CA PRO A 58 -22.70 -2.14 0.39
C PRO A 58 -21.78 -2.34 1.61
N ILE A 59 -20.57 -1.78 1.58
CA ILE A 59 -19.56 -1.82 2.65
C ILE A 59 -18.77 -0.50 2.67
N ARG A 60 -18.05 -0.23 3.77
CA ARG A 60 -17.28 1.01 3.92
C ARG A 60 -16.07 1.03 2.97
N VAL A 61 -15.71 2.22 2.51
CA VAL A 61 -14.56 2.42 1.62
C VAL A 61 -13.62 3.45 2.21
N TYR A 62 -12.36 3.05 2.39
CA TYR A 62 -11.25 3.88 2.81
C TYR A 62 -10.37 4.23 1.63
N GLY A 63 -10.57 5.41 1.07
CA GLY A 63 -9.91 5.90 -0.11
C GLY A 63 -8.49 6.39 0.12
N MET A 64 -7.58 5.92 -0.72
CA MET A 64 -6.24 6.48 -0.91
C MET A 64 -6.14 7.13 -2.28
N LEU A 65 -5.80 8.40 -2.33
CA LEU A 65 -5.62 9.16 -3.58
C LEU A 65 -4.36 8.71 -4.31
N ASP A 66 -4.38 8.76 -5.64
CA ASP A 66 -3.17 8.58 -6.44
C ASP A 66 -2.19 9.75 -6.24
N GLY A 67 -1.12 9.52 -5.47
CA GLY A 67 -0.10 10.52 -5.17
C GLY A 67 0.74 10.95 -6.37
N ASN A 68 0.75 10.12 -7.42
CA ASN A 68 1.47 10.42 -8.66
C ASN A 68 0.72 11.43 -9.55
N ASN A 69 -0.58 11.67 -9.28
CA ASN A 69 -1.38 12.63 -10.02
C ASN A 69 -1.27 14.03 -9.42
N GLU A 70 -0.42 14.88 -9.98
CA GLU A 70 -0.14 16.22 -9.44
C GLU A 70 -1.38 17.14 -9.40
N THR A 71 -2.21 17.11 -10.44
CA THR A 71 -3.43 17.92 -10.51
C THR A 71 -4.44 17.50 -9.45
N LEU A 72 -4.64 16.18 -9.26
CA LEU A 72 -5.47 15.64 -8.19
C LEU A 72 -4.92 16.09 -6.83
N MET A 73 -3.62 15.96 -6.61
CA MET A 73 -3.00 16.31 -5.34
C MET A 73 -3.07 17.78 -5.00
N SER A 74 -2.83 18.68 -5.97
CA SER A 74 -2.96 20.11 -5.75
C SER A 74 -4.35 20.47 -5.21
N ARG A 75 -5.41 19.95 -5.86
CA ARG A 75 -6.80 20.16 -5.45
C ARG A 75 -7.09 19.59 -4.05
N TRP A 76 -6.65 18.37 -3.77
CA TRP A 76 -6.97 17.71 -2.49
C TRP A 76 -6.22 18.30 -1.30
N PHE A 77 -5.01 18.81 -1.51
CA PHE A 77 -4.32 19.53 -0.45
C PHE A 77 -5.02 20.84 -0.10
N GLU A 78 -5.66 21.53 -1.05
CA GLU A 78 -6.47 22.72 -0.78
C GLU A 78 -7.73 22.40 0.05
N SER A 79 -8.40 21.28 -0.24
CA SER A 79 -9.63 20.88 0.46
C SER A 79 -9.42 20.11 1.77
N GLY A 80 -8.27 19.45 1.93
CA GLY A 80 -8.02 18.52 3.03
C GLY A 80 -8.75 17.18 2.86
N PRO A 81 -8.57 16.25 3.82
CA PRO A 81 -9.28 14.98 3.84
C PRO A 81 -10.79 15.14 3.89
N GLN A 82 -11.50 14.15 3.34
CA GLN A 82 -12.96 14.08 3.41
C GLN A 82 -13.40 12.82 4.16
N VAL A 83 -14.36 12.98 5.06
CA VAL A 83 -15.00 11.91 5.81
C VAL A 83 -16.49 12.19 5.77
N ASP A 84 -17.28 11.27 5.22
CA ASP A 84 -18.73 11.39 5.26
C ASP A 84 -19.25 11.09 6.68
N GLU A 85 -20.47 11.58 6.97
CA GLU A 85 -21.05 11.51 8.32
C GLU A 85 -21.18 10.07 8.84
N ASP A 86 -21.54 9.14 7.95
CA ASP A 86 -21.74 7.72 8.27
C ASP A 86 -20.47 6.86 8.14
N MET A 87 -19.33 7.48 7.77
CA MET A 87 -18.06 6.80 7.49
C MET A 87 -18.17 5.70 6.43
N MET A 88 -19.14 5.79 5.50
CA MET A 88 -19.30 4.87 4.39
C MET A 88 -18.25 5.12 3.31
N PHE A 89 -17.83 6.37 3.12
CA PHE A 89 -16.74 6.76 2.24
C PHE A 89 -15.84 7.82 2.88
N THR A 90 -14.60 7.40 3.15
CA THR A 90 -13.53 8.27 3.65
C THR A 90 -12.45 8.44 2.60
N VAL A 91 -11.93 9.65 2.41
CA VAL A 91 -10.72 9.92 1.62
C VAL A 91 -9.73 10.66 2.50
N ARG A 92 -8.71 9.95 3.00
CA ARG A 92 -7.75 10.50 3.97
C ARG A 92 -6.32 9.99 3.78
N SER A 93 -6.06 9.18 2.78
CA SER A 93 -4.74 8.61 2.52
C SER A 93 -4.27 8.94 1.11
N ILE A 94 -2.95 8.94 0.92
CA ILE A 94 -2.30 9.12 -0.38
C ILE A 94 -1.46 7.87 -0.62
N LYS A 95 -1.73 7.17 -1.73
CA LYS A 95 -0.95 6.03 -2.19
C LYS A 95 0.20 6.51 -3.06
N VAL A 96 1.42 6.06 -2.74
CA VAL A 96 2.64 6.32 -3.50
C VAL A 96 3.33 4.99 -3.79
N PHE A 97 4.02 4.89 -4.92
CA PHE A 97 4.86 3.75 -5.27
C PHE A 97 6.33 4.17 -5.25
N TYR A 98 7.06 3.74 -4.23
CA TYR A 98 8.48 4.09 -4.08
C TYR A 98 9.37 3.24 -4.98
N ASP A 99 9.23 1.92 -4.90
CA ASP A 99 10.03 0.96 -5.67
C ASP A 99 9.16 -0.08 -6.40
N GLY A 100 9.83 -1.04 -7.05
CA GLY A 100 9.19 -2.11 -7.81
C GLY A 100 8.82 -3.32 -6.95
N SER A 101 8.96 -4.52 -7.52
CA SER A 101 8.66 -5.79 -6.85
C SER A 101 9.84 -6.74 -6.83
N LEU A 102 9.88 -7.60 -5.80
CA LEU A 102 10.93 -8.60 -5.65
C LEU A 102 10.91 -9.59 -6.81
N GLY A 103 9.71 -10.04 -7.24
CA GLY A 103 9.50 -11.00 -8.32
C GLY A 103 9.96 -10.53 -9.71
N SER A 104 9.98 -9.23 -9.95
CA SER A 104 10.49 -8.65 -11.22
C SER A 104 11.93 -8.13 -11.13
N ARG A 105 12.59 -8.29 -9.97
CA ARG A 105 13.92 -7.72 -9.65
C ARG A 105 13.97 -6.20 -9.80
N THR A 106 12.87 -5.53 -9.42
CA THR A 106 12.74 -4.07 -9.51
C THR A 106 12.57 -3.39 -8.15
N ALA A 107 12.35 -4.16 -7.08
CA ALA A 107 12.41 -3.65 -5.71
C ALA A 107 13.83 -3.17 -5.39
N LEU A 108 13.92 -2.03 -4.69
CA LEU A 108 15.16 -1.33 -4.41
C LEU A 108 15.86 -1.97 -3.21
N LEU A 109 16.96 -2.68 -3.45
CA LEU A 109 17.74 -3.36 -2.41
C LEU A 109 19.02 -2.59 -2.07
N ALA A 110 19.46 -2.67 -0.82
CA ALA A 110 20.72 -2.06 -0.35
C ALA A 110 21.96 -2.75 -0.96
N ALA A 111 21.83 -4.02 -1.31
CA ALA A 111 22.84 -4.81 -2.01
C ALA A 111 22.22 -5.49 -3.26
N PRO A 112 23.03 -5.84 -4.28
CA PRO A 112 22.53 -6.52 -5.48
C PRO A 112 21.70 -7.77 -5.17
N TYR A 113 20.83 -8.16 -6.11
CA TYR A 113 20.12 -9.44 -6.05
C TYR A 113 21.14 -10.59 -6.06
N SER A 114 20.87 -11.64 -5.28
CA SER A 114 21.78 -12.78 -5.12
C SER A 114 21.80 -13.73 -6.33
N ASP A 115 20.70 -13.85 -7.07
CA ASP A 115 20.59 -14.76 -8.21
C ASP A 115 20.98 -14.13 -9.56
N GLU A 116 20.63 -12.87 -9.78
CA GLU A 116 20.93 -12.12 -11.00
C GLU A 116 21.45 -10.70 -10.70
N PRO A 117 22.63 -10.55 -10.08
CA PRO A 117 23.15 -9.24 -9.64
C PRO A 117 23.29 -8.23 -10.78
N ASP A 118 23.67 -8.68 -11.98
CA ASP A 118 23.93 -7.82 -13.14
C ASP A 118 22.70 -7.56 -14.03
N LYS A 119 21.59 -8.28 -13.80
CA LYS A 119 20.35 -8.15 -14.60
C LYS A 119 19.20 -7.52 -13.82
N ALA A 120 19.34 -7.35 -12.51
CA ALA A 120 18.37 -6.66 -11.71
C ALA A 120 18.24 -5.20 -12.15
N ASN A 121 17.00 -4.71 -12.24
CA ASN A 121 16.70 -3.34 -12.59
C ASN A 121 16.03 -2.67 -11.38
N MET A 122 16.79 -2.49 -10.30
CA MET A 122 16.32 -1.79 -9.11
C MET A 122 15.91 -0.37 -9.50
N THR A 123 14.69 0.02 -9.15
CA THR A 123 14.13 1.30 -9.60
C THR A 123 13.44 2.04 -8.47
N GLU A 124 13.72 3.32 -8.38
CA GLU A 124 12.82 4.29 -7.78
C GLU A 124 11.72 4.60 -8.82
N ARG A 125 10.47 4.31 -8.46
CA ARG A 125 9.29 4.51 -9.33
C ARG A 125 8.77 5.95 -9.26
N ILE A 126 9.29 6.73 -8.32
CA ILE A 126 9.02 8.13 -8.06
C ILE A 126 10.30 8.77 -7.50
N SER A 127 10.56 10.04 -7.78
CA SER A 127 11.78 10.69 -7.25
C SER A 127 11.66 10.92 -5.73
N PRO A 128 12.77 10.80 -4.97
CA PRO A 128 12.78 11.07 -3.53
C PRO A 128 12.23 12.46 -3.17
N GLU A 129 12.58 13.50 -3.95
CA GLU A 129 12.13 14.88 -3.73
C GLU A 129 10.61 15.00 -3.82
N ARG A 130 10.00 14.24 -4.73
CA ARG A 130 8.54 14.21 -4.87
C ARG A 130 7.89 13.54 -3.67
N VAL A 131 8.47 12.46 -3.14
CA VAL A 131 7.96 11.78 -1.94
C VAL A 131 8.09 12.66 -0.71
N ILE A 132 9.21 13.37 -0.56
CA ILE A 132 9.41 14.37 0.51
C ILE A 132 8.33 15.44 0.42
N SER A 133 8.16 16.06 -0.76
CA SER A 133 7.14 17.10 -0.98
C SER A 133 5.72 16.63 -0.65
N LEU A 134 5.35 15.42 -1.09
CA LEU A 134 4.04 14.83 -0.78
C LEU A 134 3.88 14.58 0.73
N SER A 135 4.92 14.04 1.38
CA SER A 135 4.90 13.69 2.80
C SER A 135 4.77 14.95 3.68
N THR A 136 5.58 15.98 3.46
CA THR A 136 5.47 17.25 4.21
C THR A 136 4.07 17.84 4.08
N ARG A 137 3.55 17.94 2.85
CA ARG A 137 2.20 18.47 2.62
C ARG A 137 1.11 17.60 3.22
N ALA A 138 1.28 16.27 3.21
CA ALA A 138 0.35 15.35 3.84
C ALA A 138 0.29 15.55 5.36
N ALA A 139 1.45 15.67 6.01
CA ALA A 139 1.53 15.92 7.45
C ALA A 139 0.87 17.26 7.82
N ASP A 140 1.17 18.32 7.07
CA ASP A 140 0.63 19.66 7.30
C ASP A 140 -0.89 19.75 7.09
N ARG A 141 -1.44 18.96 6.14
CA ARG A 141 -2.86 18.98 5.78
C ARG A 141 -3.67 17.85 6.41
N GLY A 142 -3.06 17.02 7.26
CA GLY A 142 -3.74 15.93 7.97
C GLY A 142 -4.08 14.70 7.13
N PHE A 143 -3.44 14.53 5.97
CA PHE A 143 -3.50 13.29 5.19
C PHE A 143 -2.57 12.22 5.77
N GLN A 144 -2.92 10.96 5.56
CA GLN A 144 -2.03 9.82 5.75
C GLN A 144 -1.23 9.54 4.49
N MET A 145 -0.04 8.97 4.67
CA MET A 145 0.72 8.38 3.59
C MET A 145 0.63 6.85 3.63
N SER A 146 0.61 6.25 2.44
CA SER A 146 0.59 4.81 2.20
C SER A 146 1.57 4.53 1.08
N VAL A 147 2.83 4.29 1.44
CA VAL A 147 3.92 4.17 0.47
C VAL A 147 4.21 2.70 0.23
N HIS A 148 4.08 2.26 -1.02
CA HIS A 148 4.61 0.96 -1.47
C HIS A 148 6.12 0.99 -1.42
N ALA A 149 6.68 0.09 -0.61
CA ALA A 149 8.11 -0.18 -0.53
C ALA A 149 8.34 -1.68 -0.27
N ILE A 150 8.94 -2.38 -1.23
CA ILE A 150 9.20 -3.82 -1.13
C ILE A 150 10.64 -4.12 -0.72
N GLY A 151 11.62 -3.46 -1.29
CA GLY A 151 13.03 -3.70 -1.01
C GLY A 151 13.51 -3.03 0.27
N ASP A 152 14.58 -3.55 0.88
CA ASP A 152 15.10 -3.06 2.16
C ASP A 152 15.56 -1.60 2.09
N GLU A 153 16.22 -1.20 1.01
CA GLU A 153 16.61 0.19 0.78
C GLU A 153 15.40 1.09 0.46
N GLY A 154 14.40 0.59 -0.29
CA GLY A 154 13.15 1.32 -0.51
C GLY A 154 12.39 1.61 0.81
N ASN A 155 12.34 0.62 1.70
CA ASN A 155 11.77 0.73 3.03
C ASN A 155 12.55 1.74 3.90
N ASN A 156 13.89 1.62 3.91
CA ASN A 156 14.78 2.50 4.65
C ASN A 156 14.61 3.98 4.24
N ARG A 157 14.62 4.27 2.93
CA ARG A 157 14.43 5.63 2.42
C ARG A 157 13.04 6.18 2.73
N THR A 158 12.01 5.36 2.60
CA THR A 158 10.63 5.75 2.98
C THR A 158 10.56 6.13 4.45
N LEU A 159 11.23 5.35 5.31
CA LEU A 159 11.23 5.60 6.75
C LEU A 159 12.00 6.87 7.10
N ASN A 160 13.16 7.13 6.46
CA ASN A 160 13.88 8.41 6.61
C ASN A 160 12.97 9.62 6.28
N ILE A 161 12.21 9.53 5.18
CA ILE A 161 11.29 10.60 4.77
C ILE A 161 10.15 10.78 5.78
N TYR A 162 9.64 9.68 6.35
CA TYR A 162 8.60 9.73 7.37
C TYR A 162 9.12 10.35 8.66
N GLU A 163 10.32 9.99 9.10
CA GLU A 163 10.97 10.56 10.29
C GLU A 163 11.10 12.09 10.16
N GLU A 164 11.57 12.57 9.01
CA GLU A 164 11.70 14.01 8.73
C GLU A 164 10.34 14.71 8.64
N ALA A 165 9.38 14.15 7.90
CA ALA A 165 8.10 14.79 7.68
C ALA A 165 7.20 14.81 8.92
N LEU A 166 7.35 13.84 9.83
CA LEU A 166 6.53 13.71 11.03
C LEU A 166 7.14 14.38 12.27
N GLU A 167 8.44 14.71 12.27
CA GLU A 167 9.11 15.38 13.39
C GLU A 167 8.39 16.68 13.83
N PRO A 168 7.99 17.59 12.92
CA PRO A 168 7.27 18.82 13.31
C PRO A 168 5.88 18.55 13.87
N HIS A 169 5.39 17.31 13.75
CA HIS A 169 4.08 16.86 14.17
C HIS A 169 4.14 15.72 15.21
N ALA A 170 5.23 15.66 15.97
CA ALA A 170 5.43 14.67 17.02
C ALA A 170 4.24 14.59 18.01
N GLY A 171 3.95 13.38 18.50
CA GLY A 171 2.86 13.11 19.44
C GLY A 171 1.45 12.94 18.83
N LYS A 172 1.29 13.17 17.52
CA LYS A 172 0.06 12.81 16.80
C LYS A 172 0.11 11.36 16.32
N ASP A 173 -1.01 10.67 16.38
CA ASP A 173 -1.16 9.38 15.69
C ASP A 173 -1.45 9.64 14.20
N HIS A 174 -0.38 9.63 13.41
CA HIS A 174 -0.45 9.90 11.98
C HIS A 174 -1.09 8.77 11.20
N ARG A 175 -1.05 7.53 11.70
CA ARG A 175 -1.50 6.31 11.01
C ARG A 175 -0.90 6.15 9.59
N TRP A 176 0.28 6.72 9.37
CA TRP A 176 1.03 6.51 8.13
C TRP A 176 1.50 5.07 8.07
N ARG A 177 1.59 4.54 6.85
CA ARG A 177 1.89 3.14 6.65
C ARG A 177 2.80 2.90 5.46
N ILE A 178 3.61 1.87 5.59
CA ILE A 178 4.41 1.32 4.51
C ILE A 178 3.69 0.08 3.99
N GLU A 179 3.28 0.11 2.72
CA GLU A 179 2.69 -1.02 2.02
C GLU A 179 3.77 -2.02 1.64
N HIS A 180 3.43 -3.29 1.80
CA HIS A 180 4.27 -4.47 1.68
C HIS A 180 5.26 -4.64 2.83
N ALA A 181 6.13 -3.65 3.07
CA ALA A 181 7.23 -3.76 4.04
C ALA A 181 7.94 -5.13 3.92
N GLN A 182 8.13 -5.57 2.67
CA GLN A 182 8.31 -6.99 2.36
C GLN A 182 9.71 -7.47 2.72
N VAL A 183 10.74 -6.71 2.40
CA VAL A 183 12.13 -6.94 2.78
C VAL A 183 12.59 -5.69 3.49
N VAL A 184 13.11 -5.83 4.71
CA VAL A 184 13.47 -4.69 5.56
C VAL A 184 14.87 -4.87 6.15
N LEU A 185 15.49 -3.76 6.55
CA LEU A 185 16.72 -3.78 7.33
C LEU A 185 16.43 -4.15 8.80
N PRO A 186 17.42 -4.66 9.57
CA PRO A 186 17.21 -5.06 10.97
C PRO A 186 16.69 -3.94 11.89
N ASP A 187 17.10 -2.69 11.66
CA ASP A 187 16.70 -1.51 12.44
C ASP A 187 15.27 -1.04 12.14
N PHE A 188 14.65 -1.53 11.06
CA PHE A 188 13.28 -1.18 10.65
C PHE A 188 12.26 -1.44 11.76
N TYR A 189 12.41 -2.53 12.52
CA TYR A 189 11.43 -2.92 13.54
C TYR A 189 11.35 -1.88 14.67
N GLU A 190 12.49 -1.46 15.19
CA GLU A 190 12.57 -0.44 16.24
C GLU A 190 12.12 0.92 15.71
N ARG A 191 12.60 1.32 14.52
CA ARG A 191 12.26 2.61 13.92
C ARG A 191 10.76 2.77 13.63
N THR A 192 10.12 1.74 13.07
CA THR A 192 8.67 1.80 12.80
C THR A 192 7.84 1.80 14.09
N SER A 193 8.27 1.07 15.11
CA SER A 193 7.64 1.09 16.44
C SER A 193 7.72 2.48 17.08
N ASN A 194 8.92 3.06 17.16
CA ASN A 194 9.16 4.38 17.73
C ASN A 194 8.39 5.49 17.00
N LEU A 195 8.31 5.41 15.66
CA LEU A 195 7.60 6.40 14.86
C LEU A 195 6.08 6.16 14.80
N GLY A 196 5.59 4.99 15.23
CA GLY A 196 4.18 4.60 15.14
C GLY A 196 3.69 4.32 13.71
N VAL A 197 4.61 4.05 12.78
CA VAL A 197 4.30 3.70 11.38
C VAL A 197 3.76 2.28 11.31
N ILE A 198 2.70 2.09 10.52
CA ILE A 198 2.06 0.79 10.37
C ILE A 198 2.70 0.03 9.21
N SER A 199 3.15 -1.20 9.48
CA SER A 199 3.55 -2.14 8.44
C SER A 199 2.31 -2.81 7.85
N SER A 200 2.10 -2.68 6.54
CA SER A 200 0.95 -3.23 5.81
C SER A 200 1.37 -4.38 4.93
N MET A 201 1.24 -5.62 5.42
CA MET A 201 1.86 -6.80 4.81
C MET A 201 0.85 -7.78 4.22
N GLN A 202 1.25 -8.53 3.19
CA GLN A 202 0.42 -9.51 2.49
C GLN A 202 0.91 -10.94 2.77
N PRO A 203 0.22 -11.70 3.63
CA PRO A 203 0.60 -13.08 3.93
C PRO A 203 0.63 -14.02 2.73
N SER A 204 -0.27 -13.81 1.74
CA SER A 204 -0.29 -14.57 0.50
C SER A 204 1.02 -14.44 -0.29
N HIS A 205 1.62 -13.24 -0.31
CA HIS A 205 2.89 -13.00 -1.01
C HIS A 205 4.02 -13.82 -0.38
N ALA A 206 4.07 -13.95 0.95
CA ALA A 206 5.08 -14.78 1.61
C ALA A 206 5.01 -16.25 1.17
N VAL A 207 3.80 -16.76 0.93
CA VAL A 207 3.57 -18.12 0.45
C VAL A 207 3.88 -18.24 -1.04
N GLY A 208 3.40 -17.30 -1.86
CA GLY A 208 3.64 -17.26 -3.30
C GLY A 208 5.12 -17.13 -3.67
N ASP A 209 5.85 -16.32 -2.91
CA ASP A 209 7.27 -16.02 -3.13
C ASP A 209 8.21 -17.08 -2.53
N SER A 210 7.70 -17.95 -1.66
CA SER A 210 8.50 -18.91 -0.87
C SER A 210 9.47 -19.77 -1.70
N LYS A 211 9.11 -20.08 -2.96
CA LYS A 211 9.91 -20.92 -3.85
C LYS A 211 11.16 -20.24 -4.41
N TRP A 212 11.24 -18.91 -4.34
CA TRP A 212 12.28 -18.16 -5.05
C TRP A 212 12.83 -16.96 -4.28
N ALA A 213 12.17 -16.51 -3.20
CA ALA A 213 12.60 -15.32 -2.44
C ALA A 213 14.03 -15.46 -1.91
N GLU A 214 14.38 -16.64 -1.38
CA GLU A 214 15.73 -16.89 -0.86
C GLU A 214 16.79 -16.84 -1.97
N ALA A 215 16.50 -17.33 -3.18
CA ALA A 215 17.44 -17.24 -4.29
C ALA A 215 17.76 -15.76 -4.64
N ARG A 216 16.77 -14.88 -4.54
CA ARG A 216 16.92 -13.44 -4.82
C ARG A 216 17.63 -12.67 -3.71
N LEU A 217 17.41 -13.06 -2.46
CA LEU A 217 17.88 -12.31 -1.29
C LEU A 217 19.14 -12.90 -0.65
N GLY A 218 19.38 -14.19 -0.80
CA GLY A 218 20.39 -14.93 -0.06
C GLY A 218 19.98 -15.23 1.39
N ALA A 219 20.76 -16.10 2.02
CA ALA A 219 20.46 -16.69 3.33
C ALA A 219 20.42 -15.70 4.50
N ASP A 220 21.04 -14.53 4.35
CA ASP A 220 21.07 -13.50 5.39
C ASP A 220 19.83 -12.59 5.29
N ARG A 221 19.58 -11.99 4.11
CA ARG A 221 18.48 -11.04 3.91
C ARG A 221 17.10 -11.69 3.95
N ILE A 222 16.98 -12.96 3.57
CA ILE A 222 15.69 -13.69 3.64
C ILE A 222 15.12 -13.73 5.05
N ARG A 223 15.96 -13.67 6.09
CA ARG A 223 15.54 -13.66 7.50
C ARG A 223 14.71 -12.43 7.86
N HIS A 224 14.88 -11.34 7.12
CA HIS A 224 14.14 -10.10 7.28
C HIS A 224 13.01 -9.93 6.25
N ALA A 225 12.85 -10.89 5.33
CA ALA A 225 11.73 -10.89 4.41
C ALA A 225 10.47 -11.44 5.09
N TYR A 226 9.34 -10.77 4.88
CA TYR A 226 8.05 -11.16 5.41
C TYR A 226 8.03 -11.34 6.94
N ALA A 227 8.86 -10.60 7.68
CA ALA A 227 9.12 -10.83 9.10
C ALA A 227 8.10 -10.15 10.05
N TRP A 228 6.79 -10.34 9.81
CA TRP A 228 5.74 -9.71 10.62
C TRP A 228 5.74 -10.11 12.10
N ARG A 229 6.29 -11.27 12.45
CA ARG A 229 6.48 -11.65 13.85
C ARG A 229 7.47 -10.72 14.55
N SER A 230 8.58 -10.37 13.89
CA SER A 230 9.58 -9.44 14.40
C SER A 230 9.02 -8.03 14.58
N ILE A 231 8.13 -7.58 13.68
CA ILE A 231 7.40 -6.31 13.84
C ILE A 231 6.59 -6.32 15.13
N LEU A 232 5.82 -7.38 15.39
CA LEU A 232 5.02 -7.50 16.61
C LEU A 232 5.88 -7.59 17.88
N GLU A 233 7.02 -8.27 17.82
CA GLU A 233 7.94 -8.40 18.96
C GLU A 233 8.68 -7.11 19.30
N ALA A 234 8.78 -6.17 18.35
CA ALA A 234 9.30 -4.83 18.56
C ALA A 234 8.21 -3.82 18.95
N ASP A 235 7.01 -4.27 19.34
CA ASP A 235 5.83 -3.43 19.61
C ASP A 235 5.36 -2.59 18.40
N GLY A 236 5.76 -2.99 17.19
CA GLY A 236 5.39 -2.35 15.95
C GLY A 236 3.92 -2.59 15.57
N ARG A 237 3.34 -1.63 14.84
CA ARG A 237 1.96 -1.72 14.36
C ARG A 237 1.89 -2.51 13.06
N LEU A 238 1.00 -3.48 12.99
CA LEU A 238 0.83 -4.37 11.85
C LEU A 238 -0.62 -4.33 11.36
N LEU A 239 -0.78 -4.29 10.03
CA LEU A 239 -2.02 -4.64 9.37
C LEU A 239 -1.74 -5.69 8.29
N MET A 240 -2.73 -6.56 8.04
CA MET A 240 -2.64 -7.57 7.00
C MET A 240 -3.73 -7.35 5.96
N ASN A 241 -3.38 -7.49 4.69
CA ASN A 241 -4.30 -7.38 3.57
C ASN A 241 -3.90 -8.34 2.43
N SER A 242 -4.68 -8.36 1.36
CA SER A 242 -4.49 -9.29 0.25
C SER A 242 -3.92 -8.69 -1.03
N ASP A 243 -3.76 -7.35 -1.11
CA ASP A 243 -3.35 -6.64 -2.33
C ASP A 243 -4.09 -7.09 -3.61
N LEU A 244 -5.43 -7.07 -3.55
CA LEU A 244 -6.26 -7.41 -4.70
C LEU A 244 -6.05 -6.42 -5.87
N PRO A 245 -6.13 -6.87 -7.15
CA PRO A 245 -6.39 -8.24 -7.61
C PRO A 245 -5.11 -9.01 -7.97
N GLY A 246 -5.03 -10.29 -7.58
CA GLY A 246 -3.92 -11.17 -8.00
C GLY A 246 -3.67 -12.35 -7.07
N GLU A 247 -3.99 -12.18 -5.79
CA GLU A 247 -3.78 -13.17 -4.74
C GLU A 247 -5.11 -13.64 -4.12
N PRO A 248 -5.14 -14.78 -3.42
CA PRO A 248 -6.30 -15.17 -2.64
C PRO A 248 -6.59 -14.11 -1.59
N TRP A 249 -7.85 -13.71 -1.49
CA TRP A 249 -8.23 -12.45 -0.85
C TRP A 249 -9.26 -12.58 0.26
N GLN A 250 -9.85 -13.76 0.42
CA GLN A 250 -10.86 -13.94 1.45
C GLN A 250 -10.20 -13.81 2.84
N PRO A 251 -10.84 -13.16 3.82
CA PRO A 251 -10.24 -12.92 5.13
C PRO A 251 -9.65 -14.17 5.80
N LEU A 252 -10.34 -15.31 5.69
CA LEU A 252 -9.87 -16.58 6.25
C LEU A 252 -8.61 -17.13 5.54
N GLN A 253 -8.45 -16.86 4.25
CA GLN A 253 -7.24 -17.24 3.50
C GLN A 253 -6.05 -16.40 3.97
N THR A 254 -6.24 -15.08 4.09
CA THR A 254 -5.23 -14.17 4.63
C THR A 254 -4.77 -14.62 6.02
N LEU A 255 -5.71 -14.97 6.91
CA LEU A 255 -5.41 -15.48 8.24
C LEU A 255 -4.67 -16.83 8.19
N TYR A 256 -5.12 -17.76 7.35
CA TYR A 256 -4.47 -19.06 7.17
C TYR A 256 -3.01 -18.90 6.74
N PHE A 257 -2.74 -18.05 5.74
CA PHE A 257 -1.37 -17.77 5.29
C PHE A 257 -0.53 -17.08 6.36
N ALA A 258 -1.12 -16.14 7.10
CA ALA A 258 -0.43 -15.40 8.16
C ALA A 258 0.09 -16.31 9.27
N VAL A 259 -0.70 -17.32 9.63
CA VAL A 259 -0.41 -18.25 10.73
C VAL A 259 0.45 -19.42 10.27
N THR A 260 0.09 -20.03 9.13
CA THR A 260 0.69 -21.31 8.72
C THR A 260 1.87 -21.17 7.78
N ARG A 261 1.95 -20.07 7.00
CA ARG A 261 2.90 -19.90 5.88
C ARG A 261 2.83 -21.02 4.83
N LYS A 262 1.69 -21.70 4.68
CA LYS A 262 1.51 -22.82 3.75
C LYS A 262 0.60 -22.45 2.58
N THR A 263 0.77 -23.12 1.45
CA THR A 263 -0.18 -23.06 0.33
C THR A 263 -1.55 -23.62 0.76
N LEU A 264 -2.61 -23.21 0.05
CA LEU A 264 -3.94 -23.83 0.14
C LEU A 264 -3.93 -25.23 -0.47
#